data_AF-A0A3D4FID0-F1
#
_entry.id   AF-A0A3D4FID0-F1
#
_cell.length_a   1.000
_cell.length_b   1.000
_cell.length_c   1.000
_cell.angle_alpha   90.00
_cell.angle_beta   90.00
_cell.angle_gamma   90.00
#
_symmetry.space_group_name_H-M   'P 1'
#
loop_
_entity.id
_entity.type
_entity.pdbx_description
1 polymer ?
#
loop_
_entity_poly.entity_id
_entity_poly.type
_entity_poly.pdbx_seq_one_letter_code
_entity_poly.pdbx_strand_id
1 'polypeptide(L)' 'MKVRLGYVSIALSLPKVTTSSKVTFSYYNKLQSDDEKIEKLISVTRSNLDDLYTILKYNVSNRIFFYRIT' A
#
# COMPACT_ATOMS: atom_id res chain seq x y z
N MET A 1 7.66 -9.14 26.39
CA MET A 1 6.19 -9.22 26.20
C MET A 1 5.89 -10.49 25.42
N LYS A 2 5.07 -11.42 25.93
CA LYS A 2 4.83 -12.74 25.28
C LYS A 2 3.81 -12.69 24.13
N VAL A 3 2.95 -11.67 24.12
CA VAL A 3 1.96 -11.42 23.05
C VAL A 3 2.39 -10.17 22.27
N ARG A 4 2.21 -10.15 20.95
CA ARG A 4 2.45 -8.98 20.08
C ARG A 4 1.14 -8.55 19.44
N LEU A 5 0.87 -7.24 19.47
CA LEU A 5 -0.29 -6.66 18.81
C LEU A 5 0.07 -6.24 17.39
N GLY A 6 -0.93 -6.30 16.51
CA GLY A 6 -0.82 -5.95 15.11
C GLY A 6 -2.18 -5.67 14.48
N TYR A 7 -2.16 -5.18 13.26
CA TYR A 7 -3.35 -4.88 12.48
C TYR A 7 -3.13 -5.23 11.00
N VAL A 8 -4.19 -5.01 10.22
CA VAL A 8 -4.28 -5.40 8.82
C VAL A 8 -4.48 -4.17 7.95
N SER A 9 -3.73 -4.10 6.85
CA SER A 9 -3.94 -3.18 5.72
C SER A 9 -3.68 -1.69 5.96
N ILE A 10 -4.42 -0.99 6.84
CA ILE A 10 -4.35 0.48 6.92
C ILE A 10 -4.29 0.94 8.38
N ALA A 11 -3.38 1.89 8.66
CA ALA A 11 -3.37 2.63 9.91
C ALA A 11 -4.30 3.85 9.79
N LEU A 12 -5.47 3.80 10.45
CA LEU A 12 -6.48 4.88 10.37
C LEU A 12 -6.00 6.23 10.94
N SER A 13 -4.94 6.20 11.74
CA SER A 13 -4.28 7.41 12.28
C SER A 13 -3.38 8.13 11.27
N LEU A 14 -3.02 7.48 10.16
CA LEU A 14 -2.24 8.10 9.09
C LEU A 14 -3.18 8.65 8.00
N PRO A 15 -3.24 9.98 7.78
CA PRO A 15 -4.10 10.55 6.77
C PRO A 15 -3.56 10.25 5.37
N LYS A 16 -4.43 9.78 4.46
CA LYS A 16 -4.15 9.56 3.03
C LYS A 16 -3.04 8.54 2.72
N VAL A 17 -2.81 7.56 3.60
CA VAL A 17 -1.84 6.46 3.38
C VAL A 17 -2.59 5.15 3.13
N THR A 18 -2.30 4.46 2.03
CA THR A 18 -2.91 3.16 1.69
C THR A 18 -2.00 2.26 0.88
N THR A 19 -1.95 0.97 1.22
CA THR A 19 -1.20 -0.03 0.44
C THR A 19 -2.07 -0.77 -0.58
N SER A 20 -3.33 -0.40 -0.74
CA SER A 20 -4.33 -1.17 -1.50
C SER A 20 -4.92 -0.41 -2.68
N SER A 21 -4.19 0.57 -3.22
CA SER A 21 -4.62 1.25 -4.45
C SER A 21 -4.60 0.24 -5.60
N LYS A 22 -5.64 0.29 -6.43
CA LYS A 22 -5.86 -0.68 -7.53
C LYS A 22 -6.00 0.02 -8.87
N VAL A 23 -5.61 -0.69 -9.92
CA VAL A 23 -5.99 -0.36 -11.30
C VAL A 23 -7.16 -1.27 -11.68
N THR A 24 -8.30 -0.69 -12.06
CA THR A 24 -9.44 -1.51 -12.50
C THR A 24 -9.19 -2.07 -13.89
N PHE A 25 -9.69 -3.27 -14.17
CA PHE A 25 -9.58 -3.88 -15.50
C PHE A 25 -10.19 -2.99 -16.60
N SER A 26 -11.31 -2.33 -16.30
CA SER A 26 -11.95 -1.38 -17.21
C SER A 26 -11.10 -0.14 -17.52
N TYR A 27 -10.28 0.33 -16.57
CA TYR A 27 -9.35 1.43 -16.81
C TYR A 27 -8.12 0.94 -17.60
N TYR A 28 -7.57 -0.22 -17.21
CA TYR A 28 -6.44 -0.85 -17.89
C TYR A 28 -6.70 -1.05 -19.39
N ASN A 29 -7.90 -1.52 -19.75
CA ASN A 29 -8.29 -1.74 -21.15
C ASN A 29 -8.50 -0.46 -21.97
N LYS A 30 -8.65 0.70 -21.33
CA LYS A 30 -8.77 2.00 -22.03
C LYS A 30 -7.42 2.55 -22.46
N LEU A 31 -6.33 2.12 -21.82
CA LEU A 31 -4.96 2.51 -22.15
C LEU A 31 -4.57 1.92 -23.51
N GLN A 32 -4.00 2.76 -24.37
CA GLN A 32 -3.86 2.43 -25.80
C GLN A 32 -2.58 1.64 -26.06
N SER A 33 -1.49 1.98 -25.37
CA SER A 33 -0.19 1.31 -25.53
C SER A 33 0.11 0.36 -24.37
N ASP A 34 0.94 -0.64 -24.64
CA ASP A 34 1.41 -1.53 -23.59
C ASP A 34 2.37 -0.82 -22.62
N ASP A 35 3.11 0.18 -23.10
CA ASP A 35 3.95 1.03 -22.25
C ASP A 35 3.10 1.83 -21.24
N GLU A 36 2.00 2.44 -21.67
CA GLU A 36 1.07 3.16 -20.78
C GLU A 36 0.47 2.24 -19.72
N LYS A 37 0.11 1.00 -20.11
CA LYS A 37 -0.40 -0.02 -19.20
C LYS A 37 0.63 -0.38 -18.13
N ILE A 38 1.86 -0.66 -18.54
CA ILE A 38 2.96 -1.01 -17.63
C ILE A 38 3.28 0.16 -16.71
N GLU A 39 3.45 1.37 -17.25
CA GLU A 39 3.72 2.57 -16.47
C GLU A 39 2.62 2.83 -15.45
N LYS A 40 1.35 2.62 -15.81
CA LYS A 40 0.25 2.75 -14.85
C LYS A 40 0.37 1.74 -13.70
N LEU A 41 0.64 0.48 -13.99
CA LEU A 41 0.82 -0.56 -12.96
C LEU A 41 2.03 -0.27 -12.07
N ILE A 42 3.15 0.17 -12.65
CA ILE A 42 4.35 0.58 -11.90
C ILE A 42 4.03 1.75 -10.98
N SER A 43 3.34 2.79 -11.48
CA SER A 43 3.01 3.98 -10.69
C SER A 43 2.17 3.66 -9.45
N VAL A 44 1.16 2.80 -9.60
CA VAL A 44 0.27 2.40 -8.50
C VAL A 44 1.01 1.48 -7.52
N THR A 45 1.79 0.53 -8.03
CA THR A 45 2.63 -0.35 -7.20
C THR A 45 3.62 0.46 -6.36
N ARG A 46 4.29 1.43 -6.99
CA ARG A 46 5.24 2.31 -6.29
C ARG A 46 4.54 3.12 -5.20
N SER A 47 3.40 3.73 -5.49
CA SER A 47 2.61 4.44 -4.49
C SER A 47 2.23 3.55 -3.29
N ASN A 48 1.80 2.31 -3.54
CA ASN A 48 1.47 1.37 -2.47
C ASN A 48 2.69 0.99 -1.62
N LEU A 49 3.88 0.88 -2.24
CA LEU A 49 5.14 0.58 -1.54
C LEU A 49 5.65 1.77 -0.71
N ASP A 50 5.52 2.98 -1.23
CA ASP A 50 5.88 4.22 -0.52
C ASP A 50 4.98 4.40 0.74
N ASP A 51 3.69 4.09 0.60
CA ASP A 51 2.73 4.09 1.71
C ASP A 51 3.00 2.96 2.71
N LEU A 52 3.36 1.77 2.22
CA LEU A 52 3.80 0.66 3.08
C LEU A 52 5.01 1.08 3.93
N TYR A 53 6.00 1.74 3.33
CA TYR A 53 7.17 2.22 4.05
C TYR A 53 6.81 3.21 5.15
N THR A 54 5.87 4.12 4.86
CA THR A 54 5.31 5.07 5.84
C THR A 54 4.62 4.34 6.99
N ILE A 55 3.82 3.32 6.69
CA ILE A 55 3.17 2.46 7.70
C ILE A 55 4.20 1.73 8.57
N LEU A 56 5.27 1.18 7.98
CA LEU A 56 6.30 0.49 8.75
C LEU A 56 7.04 1.44 9.69
N LYS A 57 7.34 2.67 9.26
CA LYS A 57 7.88 3.71 10.15
C LYS A 57 6.94 4.01 11.32
N TYR A 58 5.65 4.19 11.02
CA TYR A 58 4.63 4.41 12.05
C TYR A 58 4.56 3.24 13.04
N ASN A 59 4.62 2.00 12.55
CA ASN A 59 4.59 0.80 13.39
C ASN A 59 5.78 0.73 14.34
N VAL A 60 6.99 1.04 13.86
CA VAL A 60 8.19 1.12 14.71
C VAL A 60 8.03 2.17 15.80
N SER A 61 7.58 3.39 15.44
CA SER A 61 7.36 4.48 16.39
C SER A 61 6.31 4.14 17.46
N ASN A 62 5.30 3.33 17.11
CA ASN A 62 4.22 2.92 18.02
C ASN A 62 4.42 1.53 18.63
N ARG A 63 5.57 0.89 18.42
CA ARG A 63 5.90 -0.45 18.94
C ARG A 63 4.88 -1.52 18.52
N ILE A 64 4.39 -1.44 17.27
CA ILE A 64 3.55 -2.44 16.62
C ILE A 64 4.46 -3.38 15.83
N PHE A 65 4.45 -4.66 16.17
CA PHE A 65 5.44 -5.64 15.64
C PHE A 65 4.83 -6.69 14.71
N PHE A 66 3.54 -6.58 14.43
CA PHE A 66 2.85 -7.48 13.50
C PHE A 66 1.97 -6.65 12.56
N TYR A 67 2.14 -6.88 11.26
CA TYR A 67 1.43 -6.15 10.23
C TYR A 67 1.21 -7.07 9.02
N ARG A 68 0.00 -7.05 8.46
CA ARG A 68 -0.35 -7.78 7.24
C ARG A 68 -0.48 -6.82 6.07
N ILE A 69 0.32 -7.05 5.03
CA ILE A 69 0.21 -6.36 3.74
C ILE A 69 -1.12 -6.77 3.08
N THR A 70 -1.69 -5.87 2.27
CA THR A 70 -2.92 -6.13 1.50
C THR A 70 -2.60 -6.73 0.15
#